data_AF-A0A8D6U8D8-F1
#
_entry.id   AF-A0A8D6U8D8-F1
#
_cell.length_a   1.000
_cell.length_b   1.000
_cell.length_c   1.000
_cell.angle_alpha   90.00
_cell.angle_beta   90.00
_cell.angle_gamma   90.00
#
_symmetry.space_group_name_H-M   'P 1'
#
loop_
_entity.id
_entity.type
_entity.pdbx_description
1 polymer ?
#
loop_
_entity_poly.entity_id
_entity_poly.type
_entity_poly.pdbx_seq_one_letter_code
_entity_poly.pdbx_strand_id
1 'polypeptide(L)' 'MWVEDLPNGKYKYCERYTDTKGKIRKKVSVTLDKNSSRAQNEASRLLYNKIDAKLEKKNKKLKMSKTK' A
#
# COMPACT_ATOMS: atom_id res chain seq x y z
N MET A 1 -6.39 -6.48 3.77
CA MET A 1 -5.00 -6.64 4.27
C MET A 1 -4.76 -8.09 4.59
N TRP A 2 -3.61 -8.65 4.20
CA TRP A 2 -3.15 -9.97 4.67
C TRP A 2 -1.73 -9.86 5.21
N VAL A 3 -1.34 -10.82 6.05
CA VAL A 3 -0.01 -10.87 6.69
C VAL A 3 0.73 -12.09 6.17
N GLU A 4 2.00 -11.92 5.83
CA GLU A 4 2.94 -12.98 5.48
C GLU A 4 4.02 -13.02 6.56
N ASP A 5 4.20 -14.18 7.20
CA ASP A 5 5.31 -14.42 8.12
C ASP A 5 6.61 -14.54 7.32
N LEU A 6 7.65 -13.80 7.73
CA LEU A 6 8.96 -13.87 7.10
C LEU A 6 9.89 -14.78 7.90
N PRO A 7 10.82 -15.49 7.23
CA PRO A 7 11.78 -16.39 7.89
C PRO A 7 12.76 -15.65 8.83
N ASN A 8 12.85 -14.33 8.73
CA ASN A 8 13.64 -13.49 9.62
C ASN A 8 12.91 -13.10 10.93
N GLY A 9 11.72 -13.67 11.18
CA GLY A 9 10.90 -13.38 12.37
C GLY A 9 10.12 -12.06 12.30
N LYS A 10 10.10 -11.40 11.14
CA LYS A 10 9.28 -10.21 10.90
C LYS A 10 7.97 -10.57 10.20
N TYR A 11 7.05 -9.61 10.16
CA TYR A 11 5.73 -9.77 9.57
C TYR A 11 5.54 -8.77 8.44
N LYS A 12 5.16 -9.27 7.27
CA LYS A 12 4.92 -8.46 6.09
C LYS A 12 3.42 -8.31 5.87
N TYR A 13 2.94 -7.10 6.07
CA TYR A 13 1.55 -6.72 5.84
C TYR A 13 1.41 -6.27 4.41
N CYS A 14 0.47 -6.87 3.69
CA CYS A 14 0.18 -6.57 2.29
C CYS A 14 -1.27 -6.11 2.12
N GLU A 15 -1.47 -5.15 1.22
CA GLU A 15 -2.80 -4.70 0.80
C GLU A 15 -2.86 -4.59 -0.72
N ARG A 16 -4.03 -4.91 -1.30
CA ARG A 16 -4.31 -4.67 -2.71
C ARG A 16 -5.24 -3.49 -2.84
N TYR A 17 -4.89 -2.57 -3.73
CA TYR A 17 -5.72 -1.43 -4.05
C TYR A 17 -5.95 -1.34 -5.55
N THR A 18 -7.09 -0.79 -5.92
CA THR A 18 -7.46 -0.55 -7.31
C THR A 18 -6.97 0.83 -7.73
N ASP A 19 -6.36 0.91 -8.90
CA ASP A 19 -5.95 2.19 -9.48
C ASP A 19 -7.19 3.04 -9.89
N THR A 20 -7.02 4.35 -10.07
CA THR A 20 -8.11 5.28 -10.45
C THR A 20 -8.83 4.89 -11.75
N LYS A 21 -8.18 4.08 -12.60
CA LYS A 21 -8.75 3.55 -13.84
C LYS A 21 -9.45 2.19 -13.68
N GLY A 22 -9.59 1.64 -12.47
CA GLY A 22 -10.29 0.37 -12.19
C GLY A 22 -9.58 -0.91 -12.66
N LYS A 23 -8.63 -0.81 -13.59
CA LYS A 23 -8.10 -1.96 -14.35
C LYS A 23 -7.01 -2.77 -13.65
N ILE A 24 -6.22 -2.16 -12.75
CA ILE A 24 -5.03 -2.80 -12.20
C ILE A 24 -5.11 -2.80 -10.68
N ARG A 25 -5.10 -4.01 -10.10
CA ARG A 25 -4.92 -4.21 -8.66
C ARG A 25 -3.43 -4.19 -8.35
N LYS A 26 -2.96 -3.12 -7.71
CA LYS A 26 -1.56 -2.99 -7.28
C LYS A 26 -1.41 -3.48 -5.85
N LYS A 27 -0.24 -4.03 -5.53
CA LYS A 27 0.12 -4.46 -4.17
C LYS A 27 0.97 -3.38 -3.48
N VAL A 28 0.69 -3.12 -2.22
CA VAL A 28 1.58 -2.41 -1.30
C VAL A 28 1.93 -3.33 -0.14
N SER A 29 3.12 -3.15 0.42
CA SER A 29 3.52 -3.88 1.62
C SER A 29 4.31 -3.00 2.60
N VAL A 30 4.24 -3.37 3.88
CA VAL A 30 5.06 -2.85 4.97
C VAL A 30 5.54 -4.05 5.79
N THR A 31 6.72 -3.96 6.38
CA THR A 31 7.26 -5.00 7.26
C THR A 31 7.42 -4.43 8.65
N LEU A 32 6.86 -5.12 9.65
CA LEU A 32 7.00 -4.77 11.07
C LEU A 32 7.53 -5.98 11.84
N ASP A 33 8.11 -5.72 13.01
CA ASP A 33 8.74 -6.77 13.83
C ASP A 33 7.73 -7.55 14.70
N LYS A 34 6.48 -7.09 14.81
CA LYS A 34 5.46 -7.67 15.69
C LYS A 34 4.16 -7.92 14.96
N ASN A 35 3.46 -8.99 15.32
CA ASN A 35 2.10 -9.29 14.87
C ASN A 35 1.06 -9.14 15.97
N SER A 36 1.04 -7.98 16.61
CA SER A 36 -0.02 -7.61 17.56
C SER A 36 -1.11 -6.80 16.87
N SER A 37 -2.30 -6.70 17.48
CA SER A 37 -3.39 -5.86 16.98
C SER A 37 -2.96 -4.39 16.81
N ARG A 38 -2.06 -3.90 17.67
CA ARG A 38 -1.46 -2.56 17.53
C ARG A 38 -0.63 -2.45 16.26
N ALA A 39 0.22 -3.43 15.98
CA ALA A 39 1.04 -3.47 14.78
C ALA A 39 0.19 -3.60 13.51
N GLN A 40 -0.90 -4.38 13.54
CA GLN A 40 -1.87 -4.47 12.44
C GLN A 40 -2.56 -3.14 12.15
N ASN A 41 -2.97 -2.40 13.18
CA ASN A 41 -3.57 -1.08 13.04
C ASN A 41 -2.58 -0.06 12.47
N GLU A 42 -1.33 -0.09 12.95
CA GLU A 42 -0.25 0.75 12.43
C GLU A 42 0.06 0.41 10.96
N ALA A 43 0.21 -0.88 10.64
CA ALA A 43 0.43 -1.35 9.28
C ALA A 43 -0.68 -0.91 8.35
N SER A 44 -1.94 -1.02 8.77
CA SER A 44 -3.10 -0.58 7.98
C SER A 44 -3.01 0.90 7.62
N ARG A 45 -2.71 1.76 8.60
CA ARG A 45 -2.51 3.21 8.38
C ARG A 45 -1.37 3.48 7.40
N LEU A 46 -0.23 2.82 7.57
CA LEU A 46 0.93 2.96 6.69
C LEU A 46 0.63 2.49 5.25
N LEU A 47 -0.13 1.42 5.10
CA LEU A 47 -0.56 0.90 3.80
C LEU A 47 -1.49 1.88 3.10
N TYR A 48 -2.49 2.42 3.79
CA TYR A 48 -3.39 3.44 3.24
C TYR A 48 -2.65 4.71 2.82
N ASN A 49 -1.76 5.24 3.68
CA ASN A 49 -0.92 6.39 3.33
C ASN A 49 -0.07 6.13 2.07
N LYS A 50 0.49 4.92 1.94
CA LYS A 50 1.23 4.51 0.74
C LYS A 50 0.33 4.42 -0.50
N ILE A 51 -0.91 3.97 -0.36
CA ILE A 51 -1.88 3.90 -1.45
C ILE A 51 -2.23 5.30 -1.92
N ASP A 52 -2.59 6.21 -1.01
CA ASP A 52 -2.98 7.58 -1.33
C ASP A 52 -1.85 8.33 -2.01
N ALA A 53 -0.62 8.24 -1.49
CA ALA A 53 0.55 8.85 -2.12
C ALA A 53 0.78 8.33 -3.56
N LYS A 54 0.52 7.05 -3.82
CA LYS A 54 0.64 6.47 -5.17
C LYS A 54 -0.48 6.92 -6.09
N LEU A 55 -1.71 7.06 -5.59
CA LEU A 55 -2.85 7.57 -6.36
C LEU A 55 -2.63 9.03 -6.74
N GLU A 56 -2.20 9.86 -5.80
CA GLU A 56 -1.88 11.27 -6.02
C GLU A 56 -0.77 11.47 -7.06
N LYS A 57 0.34 10.72 -6.93
CA LYS A 57 1.43 10.76 -7.91
C LYS A 57 0.95 10.37 -9.32
N LYS A 58 0.02 9.42 -9.43
CA LYS A 58 -0.54 9.01 -10.71
C LYS A 58 -1.50 10.04 -11.28
N ASN A 59 -2.32 10.68 -10.44
CA ASN A 59 -3.20 11.77 -10.85
C ASN A 59 -2.40 12.96 -11.40
N LYS A 60 -1.34 13.37 -10.69
CA LYS A 60 -0.42 14.44 -11.15
C LYS A 60 0.19 14.12 -12.52
N LYS A 61 0.69 12.89 -12.72
CA LYS A 61 1.21 12.43 -14.02
C LYS A 61 0.16 12.51 -15.13
N LEU A 62 -1.07 12.10 -14.86
CA LEU A 62 -2.17 12.13 -15.84
C LEU A 62 -2.51 13.57 -16.24
N LYS A 63 -2.53 14.50 -15.29
CA LYS A 63 -2.75 15.93 -15.56
C LYS A 63 -1.65 16.49 -16.46
N MET A 64 -0.37 16.26 -16.16
CA MET A 64 0.73 16.75 -16.99
C MET A 64 0.74 16.16 -18.42
N SER A 65 0.29 14.92 -18.61
CA SER A 65 0.19 14.31 -19.94
C SER A 65 -0.96 14.84 -20.81
N LYS A 66 -1.95 15.52 -20.23
CA LYS A 66 -3.09 16.10 -20.98
C LYS A 66 -2.86 17.55 -21.40
N THR A 67 -1.86 18.21 -20.83
CA THR A 67 -1.53 19.63 -21.08
C THR A 67 -0.42 19.79 -22.12
N LYS A 68 0.05 18.70 -22.71
CA LYS A 68 1.09 18.67 -23.73
C LYS A 68 0.51 18.06 -25.00
#